data_AF-A0A0R3RGS6-F1
#
_entry.id   AF-A0A0R3RGS6-F1
#
_cell.length_a   1.000
_cell.length_b   1.000
_cell.length_c   1.000
_cell.angle_alpha   90.00
_cell.angle_beta   90.00
_cell.angle_gamma   90.00
#
_symmetry.space_group_name_H-M   'P 1'
#
loop_
_entity.id
_entity.type
_entity.pdbx_description
1 polymer ?
#
loop_
_entity_poly.entity_id
_entity_poly.type
_entity_poly.pdbx_seq_one_letter_code
_entity_poly.pdbx_strand_id
1 'polypeptide(L)'
;MSNKTSSVAKAASSGGSTKCGDLMSWLKRKEIPVEKETAAKVPFDEKKDTLEAGKEDVSPTPQGSVEYLKSLVENIGWRKVLLVEFRKEYMDKIVKFLQAEKEKGVKIFPPQHQIFNAFNLTPLHRIRVVLIGQDPYHGENQAHGLCFSVCKGVKPPPSLINIYKELKTDIPNFKIPDHGCLESWARQGVFMLNATLTVE
;
A
#
# COMPACT_ATOMS: atom_id res chain seq x y z
N MET A 1 63.33 -13.51 34.30
CA MET A 1 62.05 -12.83 34.02
C MET A 1 61.71 -13.07 32.56
N SER A 2 60.46 -13.46 32.33
CA SER A 2 59.95 -14.30 31.25
C SER A 2 60.27 -13.91 29.80
N ASN A 3 60.84 -14.87 29.07
CA ASN A 3 60.73 -14.98 27.62
C ASN A 3 59.31 -15.41 27.25
N LYS A 4 58.67 -14.71 26.29
CA LYS A 4 57.39 -15.12 25.69
C LYS A 4 57.64 -16.10 24.55
N THR A 5 57.28 -17.36 24.78
CA THR A 5 56.98 -18.37 23.75
C THR A 5 55.63 -19.00 24.09
N SER A 6 54.70 -18.96 23.14
CA SER A 6 53.43 -19.73 23.08
C SER A 6 52.52 -18.99 22.08
N SER A 7 51.78 -19.61 21.16
CA SER A 7 51.69 -20.98 20.67
C SER A 7 50.72 -20.88 19.49
N VAL A 8 51.05 -21.54 18.38
CA VAL A 8 50.12 -21.81 17.29
C VAL A 8 49.22 -22.96 17.75
N ALA A 9 47.91 -22.72 17.82
CA ALA A 9 46.92 -23.77 18.03
C ALA A 9 45.87 -23.74 16.93
N LYS A 10 45.78 -24.88 16.24
CA LYS A 10 44.88 -25.25 15.15
C LYS A 10 43.63 -25.88 15.78
N ALA A 11 42.43 -25.45 15.38
CA ALA A 11 41.18 -26.16 15.63
C ALA A 11 40.35 -26.03 14.34
N ALA A 12 40.31 -27.08 13.51
CA ALA A 12 39.31 -28.16 13.53
C ALA A 12 38.00 -27.74 12.83
N SER A 13 37.81 -28.33 11.64
CA SER A 13 36.58 -28.29 10.86
C SER A 13 35.41 -28.92 11.62
N SER A 14 34.26 -28.25 11.63
CA SER A 14 32.98 -28.93 11.67
C SER A 14 31.99 -28.14 10.82
N GLY A 15 31.43 -28.82 9.82
CA GLY A 15 30.43 -28.27 8.94
C GLY A 15 29.12 -28.03 9.68
N GLY A 16 28.55 -26.85 9.50
CA GLY A 16 27.22 -26.48 9.95
C GLY A 16 26.51 -25.76 8.82
N SER A 17 25.91 -26.53 7.91
CA SER A 17 24.98 -26.03 6.90
C SER A 17 23.74 -25.50 7.63
N THR A 18 23.60 -24.18 7.72
CA THR A 18 22.34 -23.56 8.15
C THR A 18 21.35 -23.71 7.00
N LYS A 19 20.56 -24.78 7.05
CA LYS A 19 19.51 -25.08 6.08
C LYS A 19 18.50 -23.93 6.05
N CYS A 20 18.39 -23.32 4.87
CA CYS A 20 17.22 -22.58 4.42
C CYS A 20 15.99 -23.44 4.71
N GLY A 21 15.03 -22.87 5.46
CA GLY A 21 13.79 -23.54 5.84
C GLY A 21 13.08 -24.08 4.61
N ASP A 22 12.85 -25.39 4.62
CA ASP A 22 12.24 -26.14 3.53
C ASP A 22 10.80 -25.66 3.30
N LEU A 23 10.63 -24.73 2.35
CA LEU A 23 9.37 -24.16 1.89
C LEU A 23 8.38 -25.26 1.43
N MET A 24 8.89 -26.42 1.00
CA MET A 24 8.08 -27.57 0.60
C MET A 24 7.48 -28.33 1.79
N SER A 25 8.05 -28.17 2.99
CA SER A 25 7.54 -28.78 4.23
C SER A 25 6.39 -27.98 4.89
N TRP A 26 6.24 -26.70 4.50
CA TRP A 26 5.10 -25.84 4.84
C TRP A 26 3.94 -26.10 3.87
N LEU A 27 4.22 -26.17 2.57
CA LEU A 27 3.22 -26.48 1.52
C LEU A 27 2.56 -27.85 1.67
N LYS A 28 3.21 -28.83 2.32
CA LYS A 28 2.65 -30.16 2.60
C LYS A 28 1.90 -30.28 3.93
N ARG A 29 1.88 -29.24 4.76
CA ARG A 29 1.20 -29.26 6.07
C ARG A 29 0.01 -28.31 6.09
N LYS A 30 -1.10 -28.85 5.60
CA LYS A 30 -2.52 -28.62 5.94
C LYS A 30 -3.34 -28.48 4.67
N GLU A 31 -3.88 -29.60 4.24
CA GLU A 31 -5.21 -29.63 3.63
C GLU A 31 -6.16 -28.93 4.60
N ILE A 32 -6.65 -27.76 4.19
CA ILE A 32 -7.71 -27.05 4.89
C ILE A 32 -9.01 -27.79 4.54
N PRO A 33 -9.80 -28.30 5.50
CA PRO A 33 -11.11 -28.85 5.21
C PRO A 33 -11.98 -27.73 4.64
N VAL A 34 -12.39 -27.87 3.38
CA VAL A 34 -13.46 -27.05 2.81
C VAL A 34 -14.76 -27.64 3.32
N GLU A 35 -15.20 -27.18 4.49
CA GLU A 35 -16.58 -27.39 4.90
C GLU A 35 -17.47 -26.63 3.91
N LYS A 36 -18.36 -27.38 3.24
CA LYS A 36 -19.41 -26.84 2.40
C LYS A 36 -20.47 -26.19 3.30
N GLU A 37 -20.19 -24.99 3.80
CA GLU A 37 -21.26 -24.13 4.30
C GLU A 37 -22.01 -23.57 3.10
N THR A 38 -23.25 -24.03 2.99
CA THR A 38 -24.23 -23.58 2.01
C THR A 38 -24.37 -22.07 2.03
N ALA A 39 -24.30 -21.45 0.85
CA ALA A 39 -24.55 -20.04 0.62
C ALA A 39 -25.92 -19.62 1.19
N ALA A 40 -25.93 -19.11 2.42
CA ALA A 40 -26.97 -18.21 2.86
C ALA A 40 -26.80 -16.91 2.08
N LYS A 41 -27.64 -16.72 1.06
CA LYS A 41 -27.82 -15.45 0.36
C LYS A 41 -28.06 -14.36 1.39
N VAL A 42 -27.06 -13.51 1.63
CA VAL A 42 -27.30 -12.21 2.23
C VAL A 42 -28.05 -11.40 1.16
N PRO A 43 -29.31 -10.99 1.38
CA PRO A 43 -30.02 -10.20 0.40
C PRO A 43 -29.32 -8.84 0.29
N PHE A 44 -28.69 -8.58 -0.84
CA PHE A 44 -28.32 -7.23 -1.24
C PHE A 44 -29.60 -6.56 -1.74
N ASP A 45 -30.32 -5.90 -0.83
CA ASP A 45 -31.52 -5.13 -1.16
C ASP A 45 -31.08 -3.87 -1.92
N GLU A 46 -31.24 -3.90 -3.26
CA GLU A 46 -31.12 -2.72 -4.13
C GLU A 46 -32.31 -1.78 -3.86
N LYS A 47 -32.35 -1.16 -2.68
CA LYS A 47 -33.20 0.00 -2.45
C LYS A 47 -32.41 1.27 -2.69
N LYS A 48 -32.90 1.97 -3.70
CA LYS A 48 -32.52 3.31 -4.12
C LYS A 48 -32.88 4.29 -3.01
N ASP A 49 -32.05 4.35 -1.97
CA ASP A 49 -32.17 5.37 -0.94
C ASP A 49 -31.72 6.70 -1.53
N THR A 50 -32.74 7.46 -1.89
CA THR A 50 -32.64 8.87 -2.25
C THR A 50 -32.43 9.59 -0.92
N LEU A 51 -31.18 9.69 -0.47
CA LEU A 51 -30.83 10.48 0.71
C LEU A 51 -30.90 11.95 0.32
N GLU A 52 -31.96 12.60 0.80
CA GLU A 52 -32.08 14.04 0.82
C GLU A 52 -30.87 14.66 1.52
N ALA A 53 -30.31 15.69 0.90
CA ALA A 53 -29.18 16.45 1.43
C ALA A 53 -29.61 17.25 2.67
N GLY A 54 -29.56 16.61 3.83
CA GLY A 54 -29.56 17.27 5.12
C GLY A 54 -28.28 18.09 5.27
N LYS A 55 -28.42 19.41 5.37
CA LYS A 55 -27.36 20.31 5.81
C LYS A 55 -27.06 20.04 7.28
N GLU A 56 -26.08 19.19 7.56
CA GLU A 56 -25.41 19.19 8.85
C GLU A 56 -24.36 20.32 8.83
N ASP A 57 -24.34 21.15 9.87
CA ASP A 57 -23.34 22.20 10.06
C ASP A 57 -21.92 21.59 10.10
N VAL A 58 -21.24 21.59 8.95
CA VAL A 58 -19.86 21.10 8.83
C VAL A 58 -18.94 22.16 9.39
N SER A 59 -18.69 22.13 10.70
CA SER A 59 -17.49 22.75 11.26
C SER A 59 -16.27 22.15 10.55
N PRO A 60 -15.28 22.94 10.11
CA PRO A 60 -14.11 22.39 9.42
C PRO A 60 -13.38 21.42 10.35
N THR A 61 -13.32 20.15 9.95
CA THR A 61 -12.55 19.13 10.67
C THR A 61 -11.11 19.62 10.80
N PRO A 62 -10.55 19.76 12.02
CA PRO A 62 -9.21 20.27 12.20
C PRO A 62 -8.20 19.44 11.40
N GLN A 63 -7.46 20.10 10.51
CA GLN A 63 -6.37 19.50 9.77
C GLN A 63 -5.32 19.03 10.78
N GLY A 64 -4.99 17.73 10.78
CA GLY A 64 -4.18 17.12 11.83
C GLY A 64 -4.97 16.36 12.89
N SER A 65 -6.16 15.86 12.56
CA SER A 65 -6.93 14.92 13.38
C SER A 65 -7.08 13.56 12.69
N VAL A 66 -7.35 12.51 13.47
CA VAL A 66 -7.73 11.19 12.92
C VAL A 66 -8.98 11.30 12.05
N GLU A 67 -9.94 12.13 12.44
CA GLU A 67 -11.16 12.38 11.66
C GLU A 67 -10.84 13.04 10.31
N TYR A 68 -9.85 13.93 10.27
CA TYR A 68 -9.35 14.48 9.01
C TYR A 68 -8.77 13.38 8.11
N LEU A 69 -7.86 12.52 8.61
CA LEU A 69 -7.32 11.42 7.79
C LEU A 69 -8.41 10.47 7.31
N LYS A 70 -9.37 10.13 8.16
CA LYS A 70 -10.53 9.31 7.80
C LYS A 70 -11.37 9.95 6.69
N SER A 71 -11.53 11.28 6.70
CA SER A 71 -12.29 12.00 5.68
C SER A 71 -11.69 11.88 4.28
N LEU A 72 -10.38 11.64 4.18
CA LEU A 72 -9.66 11.46 2.92
C LEU A 72 -9.96 10.11 2.23
N VAL A 73 -10.54 9.16 2.96
CA VAL A 73 -11.05 7.90 2.37
C VAL A 73 -12.48 8.14 1.89
N GLU A 74 -12.64 8.46 0.61
CA GLU A 74 -13.91 8.81 -0.03
C GLU A 74 -14.78 7.57 -0.30
N ASN A 75 -14.15 6.43 -0.60
CA ASN A 75 -14.89 5.21 -0.89
C ASN A 75 -15.57 4.65 0.38
N ILE A 76 -16.91 4.61 0.37
CA ILE A 76 -17.71 4.17 1.53
C ILE A 76 -17.39 2.74 1.97
N GLY A 77 -17.14 1.83 1.02
CA GLY A 77 -16.80 0.43 1.32
C GLY A 77 -15.49 0.33 2.10
N TRP A 78 -14.46 1.02 1.63
CA TRP A 78 -13.18 1.11 2.34
C TRP A 78 -13.29 1.84 3.67
N ARG A 79 -14.01 2.96 3.73
CA ARG A 79 -14.22 3.71 4.98
C ARG A 79 -14.84 2.84 6.07
N LYS A 80 -15.81 1.99 5.71
CA LYS A 80 -16.43 1.03 6.66
C LYS A 80 -15.42 0.02 7.19
N VAL A 81 -14.62 -0.58 6.31
CA VAL A 81 -13.61 -1.59 6.70
C VAL A 81 -12.49 -0.98 7.54
N LEU A 82 -12.01 0.20 7.16
CA LEU A 82 -10.90 0.88 7.83
C LEU A 82 -11.32 1.59 9.13
N LEU A 83 -12.62 1.70 9.41
CA LEU A 83 -13.14 2.41 10.59
C LEU A 83 -12.54 1.89 11.90
N VAL A 84 -12.34 0.57 12.01
CA VAL A 84 -11.74 -0.06 13.20
C VAL A 84 -10.27 0.34 13.34
N GLU A 85 -9.54 0.41 12.24
CA GLU A 85 -8.14 0.84 12.23
C GLU A 85 -7.99 2.30 12.64
N PHE A 86 -8.87 3.19 12.15
CA PHE A 86 -8.88 4.61 12.55
C PHE A 86 -9.12 4.83 14.04
N ARG A 87 -9.69 3.87 14.78
CA ARG A 87 -9.92 3.98 16.23
C ARG A 87 -8.76 3.48 17.09
N LYS A 88 -7.71 2.91 16.48
CA LYS A 88 -6.58 2.36 17.22
C LYS A 88 -5.59 3.47 17.61
N GLU A 89 -4.97 3.31 18.77
CA GLU A 89 -4.04 4.29 19.35
C GLU A 89 -2.85 4.65 18.42
N TYR A 90 -2.44 3.74 17.54
CA TYR A 90 -1.36 4.02 16.62
C TYR A 90 -1.73 5.10 15.59
N MET A 91 -3.02 5.30 15.27
CA MET A 91 -3.46 6.33 14.35
C MET A 91 -3.26 7.73 14.93
N ASP A 92 -3.47 7.90 16.24
CA ASP A 92 -3.15 9.16 16.93
C ASP A 92 -1.66 9.47 16.82
N LYS A 93 -0.79 8.45 16.90
CA LYS A 93 0.66 8.61 16.73
C LYS A 93 1.02 9.01 15.31
N ILE A 94 0.39 8.39 14.30
CA ILE A 94 0.60 8.75 12.88
C ILE A 94 0.18 10.20 12.61
N VAL A 95 -0.99 10.60 13.09
CA VAL A 95 -1.49 11.98 12.92
C VAL A 95 -0.55 12.99 13.57
N LYS A 96 -0.12 12.73 14.81
CA LYS A 96 0.84 13.59 15.53
C LYS A 96 2.18 13.68 14.80
N PHE A 97 2.67 12.56 14.26
CA PHE A 97 3.89 12.54 13.46
C PHE A 97 3.76 13.44 12.22
N LEU A 98 2.70 13.26 11.42
CA LEU A 98 2.48 14.07 10.21
C LEU A 98 2.31 15.56 10.52
N GLN A 99 1.64 15.89 11.63
CA GLN A 99 1.46 17.26 12.08
C GLN A 99 2.80 17.89 12.50
N ALA A 100 3.62 17.16 13.26
CA ALA A 100 4.95 17.63 13.68
C ALA A 100 5.88 17.86 12.48
N GLU A 101 5.87 16.98 11.49
CA GLU A 101 6.66 17.18 10.25
C GLU A 101 6.18 18.42 9.48
N LYS A 102 4.86 18.63 9.37
CA LYS A 102 4.30 19.83 8.75
C LYS A 102 4.71 21.11 9.48
N GLU A 103 4.72 21.11 10.82
CA GLU A 103 5.12 22.26 11.65
C GLU A 103 6.62 22.60 11.50
N LYS A 104 7.46 21.60 11.22
CA LYS A 104 8.88 21.79 10.87
C LYS A 104 9.08 22.36 9.46
N GLY A 105 8.01 22.48 8.67
CA GLY A 105 8.08 22.89 7.27
C GLY A 105 8.55 21.79 6.32
N VAL A 106 8.56 20.53 6.77
CA VAL A 106 8.90 19.38 5.94
C VAL A 106 7.84 19.19 4.87
N LYS A 107 8.27 19.01 3.62
CA LYS A 107 7.39 18.76 2.50
C LYS A 107 7.05 17.27 2.47
N ILE A 108 5.78 16.93 2.68
CA ILE A 108 5.33 15.53 2.66
C ILE A 108 4.61 15.23 1.35
N PHE A 109 4.96 14.09 0.75
CA PHE A 109 4.35 13.55 -0.46
C PHE A 109 3.61 12.22 -0.18
N PRO A 110 2.55 11.90 -0.95
CA PRO A 110 1.87 12.77 -1.90
C PRO A 110 1.07 13.88 -1.19
N PRO A 111 0.48 14.84 -1.91
CA PRO A 111 -0.48 15.79 -1.32
C PRO A 111 -1.57 15.08 -0.51
N GLN A 112 -2.01 15.69 0.60
CA GLN A 112 -2.88 15.01 1.59
C GLN A 112 -4.12 14.35 0.97
N HIS A 113 -4.81 15.04 0.06
CA HIS A 113 -6.00 14.51 -0.64
C HIS A 113 -5.73 13.27 -1.52
N GLN A 114 -4.46 12.94 -1.78
CA GLN A 114 -4.05 11.81 -2.60
C GLN A 114 -3.47 10.65 -1.77
N ILE A 115 -3.31 10.78 -0.45
CA ILE A 115 -2.73 9.72 0.41
C ILE A 115 -3.48 8.38 0.24
N PHE A 116 -4.81 8.42 0.17
CA PHE A 116 -5.65 7.23 0.05
C PHE A 116 -6.16 6.98 -1.38
N ASN A 117 -5.49 7.52 -2.41
CA ASN A 117 -5.97 7.44 -3.79
C ASN A 117 -6.14 5.98 -4.28
N ALA A 118 -5.26 5.06 -3.87
CA ALA A 118 -5.41 3.62 -4.14
C ALA A 118 -6.76 3.05 -3.68
N PHE A 119 -7.21 3.43 -2.49
CA PHE A 119 -8.49 3.02 -1.91
C PHE A 119 -9.67 3.69 -2.63
N ASN A 120 -9.54 4.99 -2.95
CA ASN A 120 -10.60 5.76 -3.58
C ASN A 120 -10.86 5.32 -5.03
N LEU A 121 -9.80 4.99 -5.77
CA LEU A 121 -9.89 4.56 -7.17
C LEU A 121 -10.28 3.09 -7.35
N THR A 122 -10.04 2.25 -6.34
CA THR A 122 -10.24 0.80 -6.43
C THR A 122 -11.20 0.32 -5.34
N PRO A 123 -12.52 0.33 -5.58
CA PRO A 123 -13.49 -0.18 -4.61
C PRO A 123 -13.20 -1.63 -4.24
N LEU A 124 -13.34 -1.98 -2.95
CA LEU A 124 -12.99 -3.29 -2.39
C LEU A 124 -13.55 -4.48 -3.21
N HIS A 125 -14.81 -4.41 -3.62
CA HIS A 125 -15.49 -5.47 -4.39
C HIS A 125 -15.05 -5.59 -5.86
N ARG A 126 -14.28 -4.61 -6.38
CA ARG A 126 -13.75 -4.62 -7.75
C ARG A 126 -12.29 -5.04 -7.82
N ILE A 127 -11.64 -5.31 -6.69
CA ILE A 127 -10.23 -5.70 -6.66
C ILE A 127 -10.08 -7.07 -7.31
N ARG A 128 -9.16 -7.15 -8.29
CA ARG A 128 -8.80 -8.36 -9.02
C ARG A 128 -7.33 -8.72 -8.83
N VAL A 129 -6.48 -7.71 -8.69
CA VAL A 129 -5.03 -7.84 -8.53
C VAL A 129 -4.58 -6.87 -7.44
N VAL A 130 -3.58 -7.25 -6.65
CA VAL A 130 -2.93 -6.37 -5.67
C VAL A 130 -1.46 -6.20 -6.07
N LEU A 131 -1.03 -4.95 -6.22
CA LEU A 131 0.37 -4.57 -6.43
C LEU A 131 0.84 -3.79 -5.21
N ILE A 132 1.98 -4.21 -4.64
CA ILE A 132 2.56 -3.59 -3.46
C ILE A 132 3.88 -2.90 -3.83
N GLY A 133 3.95 -1.60 -3.56
CA GLY A 133 5.20 -0.84 -3.55
C GLY A 133 5.74 -0.64 -2.14
N GLN A 134 6.94 -0.10 -2.02
CA GLN A 134 7.58 0.17 -0.74
C GLN A 134 7.14 1.53 -0.19
N ASP A 135 7.58 2.60 -0.83
CA ASP A 135 7.34 3.99 -0.46
C ASP A 135 6.87 4.82 -1.67
N PRO A 136 6.20 5.97 -1.45
CA PRO A 136 5.85 6.89 -2.51
C PRO A 136 7.11 7.52 -3.12
N TYR A 137 6.98 8.03 -4.34
CA TYR A 137 8.02 8.89 -4.90
C TYR A 137 8.12 10.22 -4.14
N HIS A 138 9.34 10.70 -3.92
CA HIS A 138 9.66 11.94 -3.20
C HIS A 138 9.80 13.18 -4.11
N GLY A 139 9.64 13.02 -5.43
CA GLY A 139 9.73 14.13 -6.38
C GLY A 139 8.48 15.02 -6.40
N GLU A 140 8.67 16.32 -6.59
CA GLU A 140 7.55 17.25 -6.72
C GLU A 140 6.61 16.85 -7.87
N ASN A 141 5.30 16.85 -7.59
CA ASN A 141 4.25 16.46 -8.54
C ASN A 141 4.40 15.04 -9.11
N GLN A 142 5.25 14.20 -8.53
CA GLN A 142 5.49 12.84 -9.01
C GLN A 142 4.48 11.86 -8.39
N ALA A 143 4.46 11.74 -7.07
CA ALA A 143 3.56 10.82 -6.37
C ALA A 143 2.12 11.33 -6.33
N HIS A 144 1.19 10.40 -6.51
CA HIS A 144 -0.26 10.65 -6.45
C HIS A 144 -1.05 9.50 -5.81
N GLY A 145 -0.43 8.81 -4.85
CA GLY A 145 -1.10 7.80 -4.03
C GLY A 145 -1.31 6.42 -4.67
N LEU A 146 -0.59 6.12 -5.75
CA LEU A 146 -0.58 4.81 -6.42
C LEU A 146 0.88 4.32 -6.54
N CYS A 147 1.16 3.07 -6.18
CA CYS A 147 2.51 2.51 -6.29
C CYS A 147 2.97 2.44 -7.76
N PHE A 148 4.26 2.67 -8.02
CA PHE A 148 4.89 2.72 -9.35
C PHE A 148 4.36 3.77 -10.34
N SER A 149 3.26 4.45 -10.02
CA SER A 149 2.59 5.42 -10.89
C SER A 149 3.06 6.85 -10.61
N VAL A 150 3.13 7.66 -11.66
CA VAL A 150 3.43 9.09 -11.59
C VAL A 150 2.39 9.93 -12.33
N CYS A 151 2.25 11.21 -11.96
CA CYS A 151 1.33 12.12 -12.65
C CYS A 151 1.62 12.23 -14.16
N LYS A 152 0.59 12.53 -14.96
CA LYS A 152 0.78 12.83 -16.39
C LYS A 152 1.70 14.03 -16.57
N GLY A 153 2.55 13.98 -17.60
CA GLY A 153 3.59 14.99 -17.84
C GLY A 153 4.89 14.73 -17.08
N VAL A 154 4.90 13.84 -16.08
CA VAL A 154 6.13 13.38 -15.41
C VAL A 154 6.71 12.20 -16.17
N LYS A 155 8.03 12.22 -16.41
CA LYS A 155 8.74 11.12 -17.07
C LYS A 155 8.59 9.83 -16.25
N PRO A 156 8.31 8.68 -16.88
CA PRO A 156 8.24 7.41 -16.19
C PRO A 156 9.55 7.13 -15.42
N PRO A 157 9.48 6.75 -14.13
CA PRO A 157 10.65 6.39 -13.35
C PRO A 157 11.26 5.06 -13.83
N PRO A 158 12.55 4.78 -13.51
CA PRO A 158 13.24 3.57 -13.99
C PRO A 158 12.49 2.25 -13.71
N SER A 159 11.89 2.12 -12.52
CA SER A 159 11.09 0.94 -12.16
C SER A 159 9.90 0.75 -13.11
N LEU A 160 9.17 1.81 -13.43
CA LEU A 160 8.04 1.74 -14.36
C LEU A 160 8.49 1.49 -15.79
N ILE A 161 9.63 2.04 -16.21
CA ILE A 161 10.23 1.74 -17.51
C ILE A 161 10.51 0.24 -17.63
N ASN A 162 11.03 -0.38 -16.57
CA ASN A 162 11.29 -1.82 -16.57
C ASN A 162 9.98 -2.64 -16.62
N ILE A 163 8.94 -2.24 -15.88
CA ILE A 163 7.61 -2.84 -15.98
C ILE A 163 7.08 -2.75 -17.43
N TYR A 164 7.17 -1.58 -18.07
CA TYR A 164 6.73 -1.41 -19.46
C TYR A 164 7.54 -2.23 -20.46
N LYS A 165 8.85 -2.40 -20.25
CA LYS A 165 9.67 -3.27 -21.08
C LYS A 165 9.22 -4.73 -20.97
N GLU A 166 8.97 -5.20 -19.75
CA GLU A 166 8.49 -6.55 -19.50
C GLU A 166 7.10 -6.78 -20.11
N LEU A 167 6.19 -5.82 -19.95
CA LEU A 167 4.86 -5.89 -20.58
C LEU A 167 4.93 -5.92 -22.11
N LYS A 168 5.90 -5.20 -22.70
CA LYS A 168 6.10 -5.22 -24.16
C LYS A 168 6.59 -6.57 -24.66
N THR A 169 7.38 -7.29 -23.86
CA THR A 169 7.88 -8.63 -24.23
C THR A 169 6.83 -9.71 -23.97
N ASP A 170 6.04 -9.60 -22.91
CA ASP A 170 5.10 -10.63 -22.47
C ASP A 170 3.72 -10.52 -23.14
N ILE A 171 3.22 -9.30 -23.39
CA ILE A 171 1.87 -9.08 -23.92
C ILE A 171 1.92 -8.73 -25.41
N PRO A 172 1.39 -9.59 -26.30
CA PRO A 172 1.32 -9.30 -27.73
C PRO A 172 0.58 -7.98 -28.02
N ASN A 173 1.15 -7.17 -28.92
CA ASN A 173 0.61 -5.87 -29.32
C ASN A 173 0.61 -4.79 -28.22
N PHE A 174 1.21 -5.02 -27.06
CA PHE A 174 1.35 -3.97 -26.05
C PHE A 174 2.27 -2.85 -26.57
N LYS A 175 1.77 -1.62 -26.51
CA LYS A 175 2.54 -0.42 -26.84
C LYS A 175 2.85 0.33 -25.56
N ILE A 176 4.14 0.59 -25.35
CA ILE A 176 4.60 1.36 -24.19
C ILE A 176 4.00 2.78 -24.26
N PRO A 177 3.24 3.21 -23.24
CA PRO A 177 2.72 4.58 -23.17
C PRO A 177 3.84 5.61 -23.03
N ASP A 178 3.57 6.84 -23.47
CA ASP A 178 4.46 7.99 -23.31
C ASP A 178 4.36 8.68 -21.93
N HIS A 179 3.56 8.13 -21.02
CA HIS A 179 3.33 8.65 -19.67
C HIS A 179 3.48 7.56 -18.59
N GLY A 180 3.71 7.99 -17.35
CA GLY A 180 3.83 7.10 -16.21
C GLY A 180 2.57 6.95 -15.33
N CYS A 181 1.44 7.51 -15.76
CA CYS A 181 0.19 7.45 -15.01
C CYS A 181 -0.57 6.13 -15.21
N LEU A 182 -0.78 5.38 -14.11
CA LEU A 182 -1.41 4.06 -14.07
C LEU A 182 -2.83 4.08 -13.47
N GLU A 183 -3.49 5.24 -13.38
CA GLU A 183 -4.87 5.33 -12.86
C GLU A 183 -5.85 4.43 -13.62
N SER A 184 -5.62 4.21 -14.91
CA SER A 184 -6.45 3.33 -15.72
C SER A 184 -6.41 1.88 -15.21
N TRP A 185 -5.29 1.44 -14.63
CA TRP A 185 -5.16 0.10 -14.02
C TRP A 185 -5.93 0.05 -12.70
N ALA A 186 -5.80 1.08 -11.87
CA ALA A 186 -6.55 1.18 -10.61
C ALA A 186 -8.07 1.10 -10.82
N ARG A 187 -8.59 1.87 -11.79
CA ARG A 187 -10.02 1.85 -12.15
C ARG A 187 -10.50 0.50 -12.70
N GLN A 188 -9.58 -0.33 -13.19
CA GLN A 188 -9.85 -1.69 -13.64
C GLN A 188 -9.71 -2.73 -12.52
N GLY A 189 -9.52 -2.35 -11.26
CA GLY A 189 -9.44 -3.31 -10.15
C GLY A 189 -8.03 -3.78 -9.82
N VAL A 190 -6.99 -3.11 -10.31
CA VAL A 190 -5.61 -3.31 -9.83
C VAL A 190 -5.41 -2.42 -8.61
N PHE A 191 -5.40 -3.01 -7.42
CA PHE A 191 -5.20 -2.26 -6.18
C PHE A 191 -3.71 -2.00 -5.96
N MET A 192 -3.27 -0.75 -6.14
CA MET A 192 -1.86 -0.34 -6.21
C MET A 192 -1.44 0.42 -4.95
N LEU A 193 -0.96 -0.30 -3.94
CA LEU A 193 -0.72 0.23 -2.59
C LEU A 193 0.77 0.28 -2.25
N ASN A 194 1.26 1.38 -1.69
CA ASN A 194 2.58 1.41 -1.07
C ASN A 194 2.49 0.94 0.40
N ALA A 195 3.51 0.24 0.90
CA ALA A 195 3.60 -0.18 2.30
C ALA A 195 3.64 1.03 3.26
N THR A 196 4.32 2.10 2.85
CA THR A 196 4.25 3.42 3.48
C THR A 196 3.45 4.36 2.58
N LEU A 197 2.52 5.15 3.15
CA LEU A 197 1.64 6.02 2.36
C LEU A 197 2.17 7.44 2.15
N THR A 198 3.19 7.85 2.93
CA THR A 198 3.79 9.19 2.86
C THR A 198 5.30 9.13 2.94
N VAL A 199 5.98 10.11 2.34
CA VAL A 199 7.43 10.31 2.38
C VAL A 199 7.76 11.80 2.46
N GLU A 200 8.96 12.14 2.94
CA GLU A 200 9.56 13.48 2.87
C GLU A 200 10.21 13.74 1.50
#